data_AF-A0A1X7GPL4-F1
#
_entry.id   AF-A0A1X7GPL4-F1
#
_cell.length_a   1.000
_cell.length_b   1.000
_cell.length_c   1.000
_cell.angle_alpha   90.00
_cell.angle_beta   90.00
_cell.angle_gamma   90.00
#
_symmetry.space_group_name_H-M   'P 1'
#
loop_
_entity.id
_entity.type
_entity.pdbx_description
1 polymer ?
#
loop_
_entity_poly.entity_id
_entity_poly.type
_entity_poly.pdbx_seq_one_letter_code
_entity_poly.pdbx_strand_id
1 'polypeptide(L)' 'MLYHLWVRHHLRPGDFWCLPRGERLLLLAFSEMEMDSIAGQN' A
#
# COMPACT_ATOMS: atom_id res chain seq x y z
N MET A 1 0.01 7.29 1.83
CA MET A 1 -0.21 5.83 1.85
C MET A 1 -0.70 5.30 0.50
N LEU A 2 -1.94 5.57 0.08
CA LEU A 2 -2.46 5.04 -1.21
C LEU A 2 -1.66 5.49 -2.44
N TYR A 3 -1.18 6.75 -2.49
CA TYR A 3 -0.32 7.21 -3.58
C TYR A 3 0.95 6.35 -3.73
N HIS A 4 1.57 5.98 -2.61
CA HIS A 4 2.77 5.14 -2.61
C HIS A 4 2.45 3.74 -3.15
N LEU A 5 1.31 3.19 -2.73
CA LEU A 5 0.79 1.90 -3.19
C LEU A 5 0.55 1.90 -4.71
N TRP A 6 0.00 2.99 -5.26
CA TRP A 6 -0.33 3.09 -6.68
C TRP A 6 0.89 3.33 -7.57
N VAL A 7 1.82 4.18 -7.12
CA VAL A 7 3.00 4.57 -7.90
C VAL A 7 4.10 3.52 -7.82
N ARG A 8 4.30 2.90 -6.65
CA ARG A 8 5.40 1.96 -6.40
C ARG A 8 5.05 0.53 -6.78
N HIS A 9 3.80 0.10 -6.58
CA HIS A 9 3.35 -1.25 -6.94
C HIS A 9 2.55 -1.31 -8.25
N HIS A 10 2.51 -0.21 -9.03
CA HIS A 10 1.74 -0.10 -10.28
C HIS A 10 0.26 -0.52 -10.13
N LEU A 11 -0.27 -0.40 -8.92
CA LEU A 11 -1.59 -0.92 -8.59
C LEU A 11 -2.63 0.16 -8.87
N ARG A 12 -3.47 -0.03 -9.90
CA ARG A 12 -4.55 0.90 -10.18
C ARG A 12 -5.64 0.77 -9.11
N PRO A 13 -6.39 1.85 -8.82
CA PRO A 13 -7.46 1.80 -7.83
C PRO A 13 -8.49 0.70 -8.12
N GLY A 14 -8.84 0.48 -9.39
CA GLY A 14 -9.76 -0.59 -9.80
C GLY A 14 -9.25 -1.99 -9.44
N ASP A 15 -7.98 -2.25 -9.75
CA ASP A 15 -7.35 -3.54 -9.46
C ASP A 15 -7.25 -3.79 -7.95
N PHE A 16 -6.96 -2.75 -7.17
CA PHE A 16 -6.93 -2.84 -5.71
C PHE A 16 -8.27 -3.32 -5.13
N TRP A 17 -9.39 -2.80 -5.61
CA TRP A 17 -10.72 -3.19 -5.12
C TRP A 17 -11.17 -4.57 -5.59
N CYS A 18 -10.58 -5.07 -6.69
CA CYS A 18 -10.77 -6.44 -7.15
C CYS A 18 -9.99 -7.48 -6.31
N LEU A 19 -9.00 -7.06 -5.53
CA LEU A 19 -8.23 -7.98 -4.69
C LEU A 19 -9.09 -8.60 -3.56
N PRO A 20 -8.84 -9.87 -3.22
CA PRO A 20 -9.39 -10.50 -2.03
C PRO A 20 -9.15 -9.63 -0.79
N ARG A 21 -10.10 -9.65 0.16
CA ARG A 21 -10.03 -8.82 1.36
C ARG A 21 -8.71 -9.00 2.13
N GLY A 22 -8.21 -10.23 2.22
CA GLY A 22 -6.94 -10.52 2.90
C GLY A 22 -5.75 -9.85 2.23
N GLU A 23 -5.65 -9.93 0.90
CA GLU A 23 -4.58 -9.29 0.13
C GLU A 23 -4.62 -7.77 0.23
N ARG A 24 -5.82 -7.17 0.23
CA ARG A 24 -5.98 -5.73 0.46
C ARG A 24 -5.45 -5.31 1.83
N LEU A 25 -5.83 -6.03 2.88
CA LEU A 25 -5.37 -5.75 4.24
C LEU A 25 -3.86 -5.90 4.38
N LEU A 26 -3.30 -6.94 3.77
CA LEU A 26 -1.86 -7.18 3.75
C LEU A 26 -1.12 -6.02 3.07
N LEU A 27 -1.56 -5.60 1.88
CA LEU A 27 -0.98 -4.48 1.13
C LEU A 27 -1.04 -3.16 1.91
N LEU A 28 -2.15 -2.90 2.59
CA LEU A 28 -2.30 -1.71 3.44
C LEU A 28 -1.29 -1.76 4.60
N ALA A 29 -1.22 -2.87 5.33
CA ALA A 29 -0.30 -3.03 6.47
C ALA A 29 1.18 -2.87 6.07
N PHE A 30 1.60 -3.46 4.94
CA PHE A 30 2.96 -3.27 4.41
C PHE A 30 3.23 -1.81 4.03
N SER A 31 2.25 -1.14 3.42
CA SER A 31 2.39 0.26 3.03
C SER A 31 2.48 1.20 4.22
N GLU A 32 1.76 0.92 5.30
CA GLU A 32 1.88 1.63 6.59
C GLU A 32 3.29 1.46 7.17
N MET A 33 3.77 0.21 7.24
CA MET A 33 5.11 -0.08 7.77
C MET A 33 6.24 0.56 6.96
N GLU A 34 6.15 0.57 5.63
CA GLU A 34 7.10 1.29 4.77
C GLU A 34 7.08 2.80 5.06
N MET A 35 5.89 3.39 5.20
CA MET A 35 5.76 4.83 5.47
C MET A 35 6.32 5.21 6.83
N ASP A 36 6.06 4.41 7.87
CA ASP A 36 6.62 4.63 9.20
C ASP A 36 8.14 4.53 9.19
N SER A 37 8.69 3.59 8.43
CA SER A 37 10.14 3.44 8.26
C SER A 37 10.79 4.63 7.55
N ILE A 38 10.09 5.25 6.60
CA ILE A 38 10.56 6.46 5.91
C ILE A 38 10.43 7.69 6.83
N ALA A 39 9.32 7.80 7.56
CA ALA A 39 9.06 8.92 8.46
C ALA A 39 10.02 8.93 9.66
N GLY A 40 10.41 7.77 10.19
CA GLY A 40 11.38 7.64 11.28
C GLY A 40 12.85 7.87 10.89
N GLN A 41 13.15 8.10 9.60
CA GLN A 41 14.50 8.42 9.10
C GLN A 41 14.75 9.93 8.93
N ASN A 42 13.78 10.79 9.28
CA ASN A 42 13.91 12.25 9.36
C ASN A 42 13.96 12.72 10.82
#